data_AF-A0A942FNN9-F1
#
_entry.id   AF-A0A942FNN9-F1
#
_cell.length_a   1.000
_cell.length_b   1.000
_cell.length_c   1.000
_cell.angle_alpha   90.00
_cell.angle_beta   90.00
_cell.angle_gamma   90.00
#
_symmetry.space_group_name_H-M   'P 1'
#
loop_
_entity.id
_entity.type
_entity.pdbx_description
1 polymer ?
#
loop_
_entity_poly.entity_id
_entity_poly.type
_entity_poly.pdbx_seq_one_letter_code
_entity_poly.pdbx_strand_id
1 'polypeptide(L)'
;MIGLAQFLVDLASHQIGLLAVLLLFGLPLSWRSAAPPERAAILTLTGLAAMDLLVWLYGNGSALLHFVADGLALSWMLPVALRANRFYPAVIAAALLVAVLAQLLGLLGLVRATGTVTLLVNCLHLTAVLAFVCGGAVQRQMLAEGISRPAWINRLSQG
;
A
#
# COMPACT_ATOMS: atom_id res chain seq x y z
N MET A 1 -13.75 -27.72 -6.56
CA MET A 1 -13.70 -26.27 -6.23
C MET A 1 -12.45 -25.84 -5.45
N ILE A 2 -11.74 -26.75 -4.75
CA ILE A 2 -10.49 -26.42 -4.02
C ILE A 2 -9.38 -25.93 -4.96
N GLY A 3 -9.28 -26.49 -6.19
CA GLY A 3 -8.22 -26.13 -7.13
C GLY A 3 -8.21 -24.69 -7.64
N LEU A 4 -9.37 -24.02 -7.75
CA LEU A 4 -9.42 -22.64 -8.24
C LEU A 4 -8.99 -21.63 -7.17
N ALA A 5 -9.37 -21.85 -5.91
CA ALA A 5 -8.90 -21.04 -4.79
C ALA A 5 -7.39 -21.24 -4.57
N GLN A 6 -6.90 -22.48 -4.64
CA GLN A 6 -5.47 -22.78 -4.53
C GLN A 6 -4.67 -22.13 -5.68
N PHE A 7 -5.16 -22.27 -6.92
CA PHE A 7 -4.55 -21.65 -8.10
C PHE A 7 -4.52 -20.12 -8.01
N LEU A 8 -5.59 -19.48 -7.54
CA LEU A 8 -5.61 -18.03 -7.31
C LEU A 8 -4.64 -17.60 -6.20
N VAL A 9 -4.46 -18.43 -5.16
CA VAL A 9 -3.47 -18.19 -4.10
C VAL A 9 -2.03 -18.34 -4.62
N ASP A 10 -1.76 -19.36 -5.43
CA ASP A 10 -0.44 -19.60 -6.04
C ASP A 10 -0.07 -18.56 -7.09
N LEU A 11 -1.06 -18.11 -7.87
CA LEU A 11 -0.90 -17.01 -8.82
C LEU A 11 -0.67 -15.69 -8.09
N ALA A 12 -1.42 -15.42 -7.02
CA ALA A 12 -1.23 -14.24 -6.20
C ALA A 12 0.16 -14.24 -5.55
N SER A 13 0.61 -15.35 -4.98
CA SER A 13 1.92 -15.43 -4.31
C SER A 13 3.10 -15.20 -5.25
N HIS A 14 3.05 -15.71 -6.49
CA HIS A 14 4.09 -15.47 -7.50
C HIS A 14 4.05 -14.05 -8.07
N GLN A 15 2.86 -13.50 -8.32
CA GLN A 15 2.72 -12.14 -8.84
C GLN A 15 3.07 -11.08 -7.79
N ILE A 16 2.87 -11.34 -6.50
CA ILE A 16 3.27 -10.45 -5.41
C ILE A 16 4.79 -10.29 -5.34
N GLY A 17 5.57 -11.36 -5.51
CA GLY A 17 7.03 -11.26 -5.55
C GLY A 17 7.53 -10.36 -6.68
N LEU A 18 6.97 -10.52 -7.89
CA LEU A 18 7.29 -9.67 -9.04
C LEU A 18 6.84 -8.22 -8.84
N LEU A 19 5.63 -8.00 -8.30
CA LEU A 19 5.12 -6.67 -7.99
C LEU A 19 5.99 -5.98 -6.93
N ALA A 20 6.39 -6.69 -5.88
CA ALA A 20 7.26 -6.19 -4.83
C ALA A 20 8.63 -5.76 -5.39
N VAL A 21 9.22 -6.56 -6.27
CA VAL A 21 10.45 -6.21 -6.99
C VAL A 21 10.25 -4.95 -7.83
N LEU A 22 9.18 -4.88 -8.61
CA LEU A 22 8.87 -3.70 -9.43
C LEU A 22 8.66 -2.43 -8.58
N LEU A 23 8.02 -2.55 -7.41
CA LEU A 23 7.81 -1.43 -6.50
C LEU A 23 9.13 -1.00 -5.81
N LEU A 24 10.00 -1.96 -5.48
CA LEU A 24 11.31 -1.71 -4.88
C LEU A 24 12.25 -0.94 -5.80
N PHE A 25 12.21 -1.20 -7.10
CA PHE A 25 13.07 -0.52 -8.07
C PHE A 25 12.39 0.66 -8.76
N GLY A 26 11.07 0.61 -8.97
CA GLY A 26 10.32 1.60 -9.73
C GLY A 26 9.89 2.83 -8.91
N LEU A 27 9.44 2.65 -7.67
CA LEU A 27 8.96 3.76 -6.85
C LEU A 27 10.07 4.74 -6.44
N PRO A 28 11.29 4.30 -6.05
CA PRO A 28 12.37 5.22 -5.69
C PRO A 28 12.81 6.14 -6.84
N LEU A 29 12.64 5.72 -8.09
CA LEU A 29 12.96 6.56 -9.25
C LEU A 29 12.08 7.81 -9.32
N SER A 30 10.86 7.76 -8.75
CA SER A 30 9.95 8.89 -8.66
C SER A 30 10.18 9.81 -7.45
N TRP A 31 11.13 9.47 -6.56
CA TRP A 31 11.41 10.19 -5.32
C TRP A 31 11.76 11.68 -5.54
N ARG A 32 12.58 11.96 -6.54
CA ARG A 32 13.10 13.32 -6.77
C ARG A 32 12.00 14.30 -7.19
N SER A 33 11.04 13.84 -7.98
CA SER A 33 9.93 14.65 -8.48
C SER A 33 8.68 14.58 -7.60
N ALA A 34 8.66 13.71 -6.60
CA ALA A 34 7.57 13.55 -5.65
C ALA A 34 7.52 14.71 -4.64
N ALA A 35 6.31 15.24 -4.39
CA ALA A 35 6.07 16.17 -3.29
C ALA A 35 5.98 15.39 -1.94
N PRO A 36 5.87 16.07 -0.79
CA PRO A 36 5.91 15.43 0.52
C PRO A 36 4.94 14.23 0.71
N PRO A 37 3.64 14.30 0.32
CA PRO A 37 2.75 13.16 0.49
C PRO A 37 3.05 12.00 -0.47
N GLU A 38 3.57 12.27 -1.66
CA GLU A 38 4.03 11.26 -2.60
C GLU A 38 5.28 10.54 -2.09
N ARG A 39 6.22 11.27 -1.47
CA ARG A 39 7.41 10.67 -0.84
C ARG A 39 7.02 9.76 0.32
N ALA A 40 6.07 10.18 1.15
CA ALA A 40 5.56 9.31 2.20
C ALA A 40 4.91 8.04 1.63
N ALA A 41 4.06 8.17 0.60
CA ALA A 41 3.46 7.01 -0.05
C ALA A 41 4.51 6.08 -0.69
N ILE A 42 5.54 6.63 -1.34
CA ILE A 42 6.68 5.88 -1.89
C ILE A 42 7.39 5.10 -0.78
N LEU A 43 7.78 5.75 0.32
CA LEU A 43 8.43 5.07 1.45
C LEU A 43 7.55 3.97 2.04
N THR A 44 6.27 4.24 2.24
CA THR A 44 5.32 3.27 2.78
C THR A 44 5.20 2.06 1.87
N LEU A 45 4.96 2.27 0.56
CA LEU A 45 4.80 1.17 -0.39
C LEU A 45 6.09 0.42 -0.68
N THR A 46 7.24 1.11 -0.76
CA THR A 46 8.55 0.47 -0.92
C THR A 46 8.94 -0.33 0.32
N GLY A 47 8.68 0.20 1.53
CA GLY A 47 8.90 -0.52 2.79
C GLY A 47 8.04 -1.76 2.91
N LEU A 48 6.77 -1.66 2.52
CA LEU A 48 5.83 -2.78 2.52
C LEU A 48 6.24 -3.86 1.51
N ALA A 49 6.63 -3.44 0.30
CA ALA A 49 7.18 -4.34 -0.72
C ALA A 49 8.49 -5.03 -0.26
N ALA A 50 9.37 -4.33 0.46
CA ALA A 50 10.58 -4.92 1.03
C ALA A 50 10.25 -6.00 2.08
N MET A 51 9.27 -5.73 2.95
CA MET A 51 8.85 -6.68 3.99
C MET A 51 8.15 -7.89 3.38
N ASP A 52 7.28 -7.70 2.37
CA ASP A 52 6.64 -8.80 1.65
C ASP A 52 7.65 -9.66 0.90
N LEU A 53 8.67 -9.05 0.28
CA LEU A 53 9.75 -9.79 -0.38
C LEU A 53 10.57 -10.60 0.63
N LEU A 54 10.87 -10.03 1.80
CA LEU A 54 11.54 -10.74 2.89
C LEU A 54 10.70 -11.91 3.38
N VAL A 55 9.40 -11.71 3.61
CA VAL A 55 8.49 -12.81 3.99
C VAL A 55 8.49 -13.92 2.95
N TRP A 56 8.41 -13.56 1.66
CA TRP A 56 8.42 -14.52 0.56
C TRP A 56 9.73 -15.32 0.52
N LEU A 57 10.88 -14.65 0.62
CA LEU A 57 12.21 -15.27 0.59
C LEU A 57 12.47 -16.22 1.77
N TYR A 58 11.96 -15.89 2.95
CA TYR A 58 12.19 -16.68 4.17
C TYR A 58 11.10 -17.72 4.46
N GLY A 59 10.10 -17.86 3.59
CA GLY A 59 9.13 -18.98 3.55
C GLY A 59 8.24 -19.15 4.80
N ASN A 60 8.38 -18.29 5.80
CA ASN A 60 7.72 -18.36 7.11
C ASN A 60 7.47 -16.96 7.67
N GLY A 61 6.84 -16.09 6.88
CA GLY A 61 6.34 -14.82 7.40
C GLY A 61 5.24 -15.08 8.42
N SER A 62 5.56 -14.95 9.71
CA SER A 62 4.55 -15.01 10.75
C SER A 62 3.48 -13.92 10.52
N ALA A 63 2.21 -14.23 10.77
CA ALA A 63 1.12 -13.24 10.71
C ALA A 63 1.42 -11.99 11.57
N LEU A 64 2.25 -12.15 12.60
CA LEU A 64 2.76 -11.08 13.45
C LEU A 64 3.71 -10.13 12.69
N LEU A 65 4.58 -10.62 11.82
CA LEU A 65 5.46 -9.77 11.01
C LEU A 65 4.65 -8.91 10.03
N HIS A 66 3.64 -9.49 9.37
CA HIS A 66 2.73 -8.71 8.50
C HIS A 66 1.97 -7.65 9.29
N PHE A 67 1.42 -8.01 10.45
CA PHE A 67 0.72 -7.07 11.32
C PHE A 67 1.62 -5.90 11.75
N VAL A 68 2.86 -6.17 12.15
CA VAL A 68 3.81 -5.14 12.55
C VAL A 68 4.20 -4.27 11.35
N ALA A 69 4.49 -4.86 10.19
CA ALA A 69 4.87 -4.13 8.99
C ALA A 69 3.73 -3.23 8.49
N ASP A 70 2.52 -3.78 8.36
CA ASP A 70 1.33 -3.05 7.92
C ASP A 70 0.92 -1.99 8.96
N GLY A 71 1.07 -2.28 10.25
CA GLY A 71 0.82 -1.33 11.34
C GLY A 71 1.77 -0.14 11.32
N LEU A 72 3.07 -0.38 11.09
CA LEU A 72 4.07 0.68 10.92
C LEU A 72 3.78 1.51 9.67
N ALA A 73 3.49 0.85 8.54
CA ALA A 73 3.12 1.50 7.29
C ALA A 73 1.88 2.40 7.45
N LEU A 74 0.84 1.90 8.15
CA LEU A 74 -0.36 2.65 8.47
C LEU A 74 -0.05 3.85 9.38
N SER A 75 0.73 3.64 10.46
CA SER A 75 1.08 4.71 11.41
C SER A 75 1.80 5.87 10.75
N TRP A 76 2.63 5.57 9.73
CA TRP A 76 3.34 6.56 8.95
C TRP A 76 2.44 7.26 7.93
N MET A 77 1.51 6.52 7.31
CA MET A 77 0.65 7.03 6.23
C MET A 77 -0.57 7.79 6.74
N LEU A 78 -1.11 7.44 7.92
CA LEU A 78 -2.29 8.07 8.51
C LEU A 78 -2.14 9.59 8.72
N PRO A 79 -1.07 10.12 9.35
CA PRO A 79 -0.91 11.57 9.49
C PRO A 79 -0.76 12.28 8.15
N VAL A 80 -0.16 11.61 7.16
CA VAL A 80 -0.03 12.14 5.79
C VAL A 80 -1.39 12.20 5.10
N ALA A 81 -2.21 11.16 5.24
CA ALA A 81 -3.56 11.12 4.69
C ALA A 81 -4.44 12.25 5.27
N LEU A 82 -4.35 12.46 6.59
CA LEU A 82 -5.10 13.52 7.28
C LEU A 82 -4.63 14.94 6.89
N ARG A 83 -3.34 15.14 6.62
CA ARG A 83 -2.78 16.46 6.27
C ARG A 83 -2.81 16.79 4.78
N ALA A 84 -2.67 15.79 3.91
CA ALA A 84 -2.54 16.01 2.48
C ALA A 84 -3.86 16.42 1.80
N ASN A 85 -5.01 16.11 2.41
CA ASN A 85 -6.36 16.30 1.84
C ASN A 85 -6.46 15.84 0.37
N ARG A 86 -5.75 14.74 0.05
CA ARG A 86 -5.77 14.11 -1.26
C ARG A 86 -6.52 12.79 -1.15
N PHE A 87 -7.20 12.42 -2.22
CA PHE A 87 -7.99 11.19 -2.27
C PHE A 87 -7.09 9.94 -2.17
N TYR A 88 -5.97 9.89 -2.91
CA TYR A 88 -5.16 8.67 -2.96
C TYR A 88 -4.43 8.32 -1.64
N PRO A 89 -3.89 9.27 -0.83
CA PRO A 89 -3.33 8.92 0.48
C PRO A 89 -4.38 8.41 1.46
N ALA A 90 -5.59 8.95 1.41
CA ALA A 90 -6.72 8.47 2.21
C ALA A 90 -7.12 7.05 1.83
N VAL A 91 -7.17 6.72 0.53
CA VAL A 91 -7.44 5.35 0.05
C VAL A 91 -6.35 4.38 0.49
N ILE A 92 -5.08 4.76 0.40
CA ILE A 92 -3.94 3.93 0.87
C ILE A 92 -4.06 3.67 2.38
N ALA A 93 -4.31 4.70 3.18
CA ALA A 93 -4.45 4.55 4.63
C ALA A 93 -5.69 3.69 5.00
N ALA A 94 -6.81 3.86 4.31
CA ALA A 94 -8.00 3.04 4.52
C ALA A 94 -7.76 1.57 4.17
N ALA A 95 -7.07 1.29 3.05
CA ALA A 95 -6.73 -0.06 2.65
C ALA A 95 -5.80 -0.75 3.67
N LEU A 96 -4.77 -0.04 4.15
CA LEU A 96 -3.86 -0.53 5.19
C LEU A 96 -4.58 -0.76 6.52
N LEU A 97 -5.52 0.12 6.91
CA LEU A 97 -6.31 -0.05 8.13
C LEU A 97 -7.12 -1.36 8.10
N VAL A 98 -7.77 -1.67 6.98
CA VAL A 98 -8.54 -2.91 6.84
C VAL A 98 -7.61 -4.13 6.86
N ALA A 99 -6.43 -4.05 6.24
CA ALA A 99 -5.45 -5.12 6.25
C ALA A 99 -4.94 -5.40 7.68
N VAL A 100 -4.55 -4.36 8.42
CA VAL A 100 -4.11 -4.45 9.83
C VAL A 100 -5.21 -5.02 10.72
N LEU A 101 -6.47 -4.58 10.54
CA LEU A 101 -7.60 -5.10 11.32
C LEU A 101 -7.85 -6.58 11.03
N ALA A 102 -7.82 -7.00 9.76
CA ALA A 102 -8.00 -8.39 9.38
C ALA A 102 -6.91 -9.30 10.00
N GLN A 103 -5.66 -8.85 9.98
CA GLN A 103 -4.53 -9.55 10.59
C GLN A 103 -4.63 -9.59 12.12
N LEU A 104 -5.04 -8.49 12.76
CA LEU A 104 -5.25 -8.42 14.22
C LEU A 104 -6.34 -9.40 14.68
N LEU A 105 -7.47 -9.45 13.98
CA LEU A 105 -8.54 -10.40 14.27
C LEU A 105 -8.09 -11.85 14.09
N GLY A 106 -7.21 -12.12 13.12
CA GLY A 106 -6.55 -13.41 12.94
C GLY A 106 -5.63 -13.77 14.11
N LEU A 107 -4.80 -12.83 14.58
CA LEU A 107 -3.89 -13.02 15.71
C LEU A 107 -4.62 -13.24 17.04
N LEU A 108 -5.75 -12.56 17.25
CA LEU A 108 -6.61 -12.74 18.42
C LEU A 108 -7.40 -14.07 18.40
N GLY A 109 -7.29 -14.85 17.33
CA GLY A 109 -8.05 -16.10 17.15
C GLY A 109 -9.55 -15.90 16.92
N LEU A 110 -9.99 -14.66 16.68
CA LEU A 110 -11.40 -14.31 16.42
C LEU A 110 -11.83 -14.70 15.01
N VAL A 111 -10.88 -14.74 14.08
CA VAL A 111 -11.07 -15.20 12.70
C VAL A 111 -10.01 -16.25 12.41
N ARG A 112 -10.40 -17.43 11.89
CA ARG A 112 -9.41 -18.38 11.39
C ARG A 112 -8.65 -17.75 10.23
N ALA A 113 -7.32 -17.75 10.29
CA ALA A 113 -6.47 -17.41 9.16
C ALA A 113 -6.67 -18.46 8.05
N THR A 114 -7.67 -18.23 7.21
CA THR A 114 -7.94 -19.03 6.01
C THR A 114 -7.35 -18.33 4.79
N GLY A 115 -7.21 -19.05 3.67
CA GLY A 115 -6.75 -18.46 2.41
C GLY A 115 -7.58 -17.25 1.95
N THR A 116 -8.82 -17.11 2.41
CA THR A 116 -9.69 -15.96 2.13
C THR A 116 -9.20 -14.67 2.80
N VAL A 117 -8.70 -14.75 4.04
CA VAL A 117 -8.17 -13.58 4.76
C VAL A 117 -6.88 -13.10 4.09
N THR A 118 -6.02 -14.04 3.68
CA THR A 118 -4.80 -13.75 2.91
C THR A 118 -5.14 -13.09 1.57
N LEU A 119 -6.14 -13.62 0.85
CA LEU A 119 -6.60 -13.04 -0.41
C LEU A 119 -7.13 -11.61 -0.22
N LEU A 120 -7.90 -11.36 0.85
CA LEU A 120 -8.42 -10.03 1.19
C LEU A 120 -7.30 -9.03 1.44
N VAL A 121 -6.32 -9.39 2.26
CA VAL A 121 -5.16 -8.55 2.56
C VAL A 121 -4.39 -8.20 1.28
N ASN A 122 -4.13 -9.20 0.43
CA ASN A 122 -3.45 -8.99 -0.85
C ASN A 122 -4.23 -8.04 -1.77
N CYS A 123 -5.56 -8.16 -1.84
CA CYS A 123 -6.41 -7.23 -2.60
C CYS A 123 -6.32 -5.80 -2.06
N LEU A 124 -6.20 -5.62 -0.75
CA LEU A 124 -6.07 -4.29 -0.12
C LEU A 124 -4.70 -3.66 -0.42
N HIS A 125 -3.62 -4.44 -0.36
CA HIS A 125 -2.29 -3.98 -0.80
C HIS A 125 -2.27 -3.62 -2.28
N LEU A 126 -2.87 -4.43 -3.15
CA LEU A 126 -3.03 -4.11 -4.57
C LEU A 126 -3.81 -2.80 -4.76
N THR A 127 -4.88 -2.61 -4.00
CA THR A 127 -5.70 -1.38 -4.03
C THR A 127 -4.86 -0.17 -3.64
N ALA A 128 -4.02 -0.28 -2.61
CA ALA A 128 -3.12 0.79 -2.18
C ALA A 128 -2.11 1.16 -3.28
N VAL A 129 -1.53 0.16 -3.96
CA VAL A 129 -0.61 0.37 -5.08
C VAL A 129 -1.31 1.04 -6.26
N LEU A 130 -2.49 0.55 -6.65
CA LEU A 130 -3.28 1.12 -7.75
C LEU A 130 -3.71 2.55 -7.45
N ALA A 131 -4.13 2.84 -6.22
CA ALA A 131 -4.48 4.20 -5.80
C ALA A 131 -3.30 5.15 -5.94
N PHE A 132 -2.08 4.72 -5.59
CA PHE A 132 -0.87 5.51 -5.79
C PHE A 132 -0.56 5.74 -7.27
N VAL A 133 -0.59 4.69 -8.10
CA VAL A 133 -0.31 4.78 -9.54
C VAL A 133 -1.32 5.68 -10.25
N CYS A 134 -2.61 5.45 -10.03
CA CYS A 134 -3.69 6.24 -10.63
C CYS A 134 -3.66 7.68 -10.12
N GLY A 135 -3.49 7.89 -8.81
CA GLY A 135 -3.38 9.23 -8.22
C GLY A 135 -2.19 10.01 -8.77
N GLY A 136 -1.05 9.36 -8.94
CA GLY A 136 0.14 9.95 -9.56
C GLY A 136 -0.04 10.27 -11.04
N ALA A 137 -0.69 9.38 -11.81
CA ALA A 137 -0.97 9.61 -13.23
C ALA A 137 -1.92 10.79 -13.44
N VAL A 138 -3.03 10.84 -12.69
CA VAL A 138 -4.00 11.95 -12.72
C VAL A 138 -3.32 13.27 -12.36
N GLN A 139 -2.47 13.27 -11.32
CA GLN A 139 -1.76 14.48 -10.90
C GLN A 139 -0.76 14.96 -11.98
N ARG A 140 -0.06 14.05 -12.66
CA ARG A 140 0.83 14.43 -13.79
C ARG A 140 0.05 14.98 -14.97
N GLN A 141 -1.12 14.40 -15.28
CA GLN A 141 -1.98 14.88 -16.35
C GLN A 141 -2.52 16.29 -16.03
N MET A 142 -3.01 16.53 -14.81
CA MET A 142 -3.45 17.85 -14.38
C MET A 142 -2.33 18.91 -14.48
N LEU A 143 -1.08 18.54 -14.15
CA LEU A 143 0.07 19.42 -14.30
C LEU A 143 0.43 19.68 -15.77
N ALA A 144 0.31 18.68 -16.64
CA ALA A 144 0.56 18.83 -18.08
C ALA A 144 -0.51 19.69 -18.78
N GLU A 145 -1.75 19.61 -18.31
CA GLU A 145 -2.88 20.42 -18.80
C GLU A 145 -2.88 21.84 -18.21
N GLY A 146 -1.91 22.20 -17.37
CA GLY A 146 -1.82 23.53 -16.76
C GLY A 146 -2.94 23.82 -15.75
N ILE A 147 -3.68 22.80 -15.31
CA ILE A 147 -4.75 22.93 -14.32
C ILE A 147 -4.09 23.28 -12.99
N SER A 148 -4.21 24.55 -12.61
CA SER A 148 -3.67 25.06 -11.35
C SER A 148 -4.22 24.24 -10.18
N ARG A 149 -3.31 23.71 -9.34
CA ARG A 149 -3.68 23.05 -8.09
C ARG A 149 -4.66 23.93 -7.32
N PRO A 150 -5.78 23.39 -6.80
CA PRO A 150 -6.76 24.21 -6.10
C PRO A 150 -6.10 24.97 -4.94
N ALA A 151 -6.44 26.27 -4.83
CA ALA A 151 -5.71 27.27 -4.03
C ALA A 151 -5.53 26.94 -2.53
N TRP A 152 -6.32 26.00 -1.99
CA TRP A 152 -6.14 25.50 -0.62
C TRP A 152 -4.85 24.68 -0.44
N ILE A 153 -4.29 24.12 -1.53
CA ILE A 153 -3.00 23.41 -1.52
C ILE A 153 -1.82 24.37 -1.26
N ASN A 154 -1.89 25.60 -1.74
CA ASN A 154 -0.84 26.61 -1.51
C ASN A 154 -0.84 27.16 -0.07
N ARG A 155 -1.93 26.98 0.68
CA ARG A 155 -2.01 27.44 2.08
C ARG A 155 -1.36 26.48 3.06
N LEU A 156 -1.15 25.22 2.69
CA LEU A 156 -0.51 24.20 3.54
C LEU A 156 1.03 24.24 3.50
N SER A 157 1.64 24.93 2.55
CA SER A 157 3.10 25.13 2.49
C SER A 157 3.56 26.43 3.17
N GLN A 158 2.62 27.21 3.72
CA GLN A 158 2.88 28.52 4.35
C GLN A 158 2.60 28.53 5.86
N GLY A 159 2.21 27.40 6.46
CA GLY A 159 2.06 27.22 7.90
C GLY A 159 2.92 26.07 8.39
#